data_AF-A0A5N8YKZ3-F1
#
_entry.id   AF-A0A5N8YKZ3-F1
#
_cell.length_a   1.000
_cell.length_b   1.000
_cell.length_c   1.000
_cell.angle_alpha   90.00
_cell.angle_beta   90.00
_cell.angle_gamma   90.00
#
_symmetry.space_group_name_H-M   'P 1'
#
loop_
_entity.id
_entity.type
_entity.pdbx_description
1 polymer ?
#
loop_
_entity_poly.entity_id
_entity_poly.type
_entity_poly.pdbx_seq_one_letter_code
_entity_poly.pdbx_strand_id
1 'polypeptide(L)'
;HTVLLSNQHSEEVSNSKIEEDLVEKVAKTVVPENLLIDTRFIVNPSGRFVIGGPVGDTGLTGRKILVDTYGGMARHGGGAFSGKDPTKVDRSAAYAARWVAKNLVAAGVATRVEVQISYAIGVSAPISVSVESFGTNVISNENIDGIVQTHFDLRPGAIIRDLDLRRPIYKQTASYGHFGRTDLDLPWERTNKSDEIRKYAGL
;
A
#
# COMPACT_ATOMS: atom_id res chain seq x y z
N HIS A 1 17.43 12.25 -4.62
CA HIS A 1 18.64 11.89 -5.38
C HIS A 1 18.33 11.62 -6.86
N THR A 2 17.60 10.56 -7.23
CA THR A 2 17.28 10.28 -8.65
C THR A 2 15.79 10.09 -8.87
N VAL A 3 15.26 10.68 -9.94
CA VAL A 3 13.91 10.42 -10.46
C VAL A 3 14.04 9.84 -11.87
N LEU A 4 13.50 8.64 -12.08
CA LEU A 4 13.49 7.97 -13.38
C LEU A 4 12.06 7.88 -13.91
N LEU A 5 11.87 8.32 -15.15
CA LEU A 5 10.58 8.32 -15.84
C LEU A 5 10.76 7.64 -17.20
N SER A 6 10.03 6.55 -17.42
CA SER A 6 9.92 5.91 -18.73
C SER A 6 8.46 5.96 -19.18
N ASN A 7 8.18 6.68 -20.26
CA ASN A 7 6.84 6.87 -20.79
C ASN A 7 6.77 6.51 -22.27
N GLN A 8 5.77 5.71 -22.63
CA GLN A 8 5.47 5.39 -24.03
C GLN A 8 4.95 6.65 -24.74
N HIS A 9 5.35 6.87 -25.99
CA HIS A 9 5.03 8.09 -26.73
C HIS A 9 4.78 7.87 -28.22
N SER A 10 4.16 8.86 -28.87
CA SER A 10 4.05 8.90 -30.34
C SER A 10 5.42 9.01 -30.99
N GLU A 11 5.56 8.43 -32.19
CA GLU A 11 6.77 8.51 -33.01
C GLU A 11 7.16 9.94 -33.41
N GLU A 12 6.19 10.84 -33.43
CA GLU A 12 6.32 12.20 -33.97
C GLU A 12 6.93 13.18 -32.97
N VAL A 13 7.00 12.82 -31.69
CA VAL A 13 7.50 13.72 -30.63
C VAL A 13 9.00 13.51 -30.42
N SER A 14 9.76 14.61 -30.33
CA SER A 14 11.19 14.55 -30.05
C SER A 14 11.49 14.16 -28.59
N ASN A 15 12.61 13.47 -28.37
CA ASN A 15 13.07 13.10 -27.03
C ASN A 15 13.28 14.32 -26.14
N SER A 16 13.80 15.43 -26.67
CA SER A 16 13.99 16.68 -25.92
C SER A 16 12.67 17.23 -25.38
N LYS A 17 11.61 17.16 -26.19
CA LYS A 17 10.28 17.63 -25.77
C LYS A 17 9.68 16.71 -24.71
N ILE A 18 9.87 15.39 -24.85
CA ILE A 18 9.42 14.40 -23.87
C ILE A 18 10.13 14.61 -22.53
N GLU A 19 11.44 14.82 -22.54
CA GLU A 19 12.23 15.08 -21.34
C GLU A 19 11.77 16.34 -20.62
N GLU A 20 11.68 17.46 -21.34
CA GLU A 20 11.17 18.72 -20.81
C GLU A 20 9.77 18.54 -20.18
N ASP A 21 8.82 17.97 -20.95
CA ASP A 21 7.45 17.85 -20.50
C ASP A 21 7.30 16.89 -19.31
N LEU A 22 8.03 15.77 -19.27
CA LEU A 22 7.98 14.84 -18.13
C LEU A 22 8.65 15.42 -16.88
N VAL A 23 9.72 16.19 -17.02
CA VAL A 23 10.35 16.85 -15.86
C VAL A 23 9.43 17.96 -15.33
N GLU A 24 8.99 18.89 -16.18
CA GLU A 24 8.23 20.07 -15.73
C GLU A 24 6.79 19.72 -15.35
N LYS A 25 6.08 18.97 -16.19
CA LYS A 25 4.63 18.74 -16.04
C LYS A 25 4.28 17.51 -15.20
N VAL A 26 5.26 16.63 -14.94
CA VAL A 26 5.03 15.41 -14.12
C VAL A 26 5.92 15.42 -12.89
N ALA A 27 7.24 15.36 -13.05
CA ALA A 27 8.15 15.18 -11.92
C ALA A 27 8.08 16.34 -10.92
N LYS A 28 8.23 17.58 -11.39
CA LYS A 28 8.17 18.79 -10.55
C LYS A 28 6.76 19.13 -10.06
N THR A 29 5.73 18.62 -10.74
CA THR A 29 4.33 18.79 -10.31
C THR A 29 3.98 17.84 -9.16
N VAL A 30 4.54 16.62 -9.16
CA VAL A 30 4.20 15.57 -8.19
C VAL A 30 5.14 15.55 -6.98
N VAL A 31 6.44 15.73 -7.20
CA VAL A 31 7.45 15.67 -6.13
C VAL A 31 7.59 17.06 -5.50
N PRO A 32 7.44 17.19 -4.16
CA PRO A 32 7.64 18.46 -3.48
C PRO A 32 9.00 19.09 -3.80
N GLU A 33 9.01 20.38 -4.11
CA GLU A 33 10.20 21.11 -4.54
C GLU A 33 11.37 20.99 -3.54
N ASN A 34 11.06 21.00 -2.25
CA ASN A 34 12.06 20.85 -1.18
C ASN A 34 12.74 19.47 -1.15
N LEU A 35 12.24 18.48 -1.89
CA LEU A 35 12.86 17.16 -2.06
C LEU A 35 13.67 17.03 -3.37
N LEU A 36 13.58 18.02 -4.26
CA LEU A 36 14.22 18.03 -5.58
C LEU A 36 15.59 18.73 -5.57
N ILE A 37 16.31 18.66 -4.45
CA ILE A 37 17.66 19.23 -4.29
C ILE A 37 18.67 18.32 -4.99
N ASP A 38 19.48 18.88 -5.89
CA ASP A 38 20.49 18.18 -6.69
C ASP A 38 19.98 16.87 -7.32
N THR A 39 18.72 16.88 -7.76
CA THR A 39 18.06 15.67 -8.24
C THR A 39 18.40 15.39 -9.69
N ARG A 40 18.92 14.18 -9.93
CA ARG A 40 19.15 13.66 -11.26
C ARG A 40 17.83 13.16 -11.87
N PHE A 41 17.43 13.74 -12.99
CA PHE A 41 16.33 13.23 -13.81
C PHE A 41 16.88 12.30 -14.90
N ILE A 42 16.26 11.13 -15.06
CA ILE A 42 16.56 10.17 -16.12
C ILE A 42 15.25 9.91 -16.86
N VAL A 43 15.14 10.41 -18.10
CA VAL A 43 13.95 10.26 -18.91
C VAL A 43 14.24 9.36 -20.11
N ASN A 44 13.39 8.33 -20.30
CA ASN A 44 13.46 7.39 -21.43
C ASN A 44 14.91 6.97 -21.78
N PRO A 45 15.67 6.37 -20.84
CA PRO A 45 17.11 6.14 -21.01
C PRO A 45 17.44 5.17 -22.17
N SER A 46 16.47 4.38 -22.63
CA SER A 46 16.59 3.51 -23.81
C SER A 46 16.37 4.26 -25.14
N GLY A 47 16.13 5.56 -25.11
CA GLY A 47 15.76 6.36 -26.28
C GLY A 47 14.26 6.25 -26.59
N ARG A 48 13.91 5.96 -27.85
CA ARG A 48 12.51 5.90 -28.29
C ARG A 48 11.76 4.75 -27.60
N PHE A 49 10.59 5.06 -27.05
CA PHE A 49 9.67 4.09 -26.46
C PHE A 49 8.29 4.19 -27.12
N VAL A 50 8.19 3.69 -28.35
CA VAL A 50 6.98 3.78 -29.18
C VAL A 50 6.08 2.56 -28.98
N ILE A 51 6.66 1.36 -29.05
CA ILE A 51 5.95 0.10 -28.85
C ILE A 51 5.95 -0.22 -27.37
N GLY A 52 4.77 -0.41 -26.80
CA GLY A 52 4.56 -0.72 -25.39
C GLY A 52 3.29 -1.53 -25.17
N GLY A 53 2.90 -1.69 -23.91
CA GLY A 53 1.77 -2.53 -23.53
C GLY A 53 1.99 -4.02 -23.86
N PRO A 54 0.90 -4.80 -23.97
CA PRO A 54 0.98 -6.26 -24.18
C PRO A 54 1.69 -6.71 -25.46
N VAL A 55 1.82 -5.82 -26.44
CA VAL A 55 2.57 -6.09 -27.68
C VAL A 55 4.08 -6.16 -27.41
N GLY A 56 4.59 -5.35 -26.47
CA GLY A 56 6.01 -5.29 -26.14
C GLY A 56 6.43 -6.27 -25.04
N ASP A 57 5.57 -6.52 -24.05
CA ASP A 57 5.86 -7.44 -22.93
C ASP A 57 4.57 -8.09 -22.40
N THR A 58 4.66 -9.37 -22.05
CA THR A 58 3.51 -10.14 -21.55
C THR A 58 3.25 -9.81 -20.08
N GLY A 59 2.10 -9.21 -19.81
CA GLY A 59 1.63 -8.94 -18.45
C GLY A 59 0.86 -10.13 -17.85
N LEU A 60 1.10 -10.42 -16.57
CA LEU A 60 0.30 -11.37 -15.78
C LEU A 60 -0.18 -10.73 -14.47
N THR A 61 -1.39 -11.12 -14.04
CA THR A 61 -1.94 -10.71 -12.74
C THR A 61 -1.00 -11.11 -11.60
N GLY A 62 -0.78 -10.20 -10.64
CA GLY A 62 0.06 -10.48 -9.47
C GLY A 62 1.57 -10.38 -9.70
N ARG A 63 2.03 -9.78 -10.80
CA ARG A 63 3.46 -9.54 -11.08
C ARG A 63 3.95 -8.16 -10.67
N LYS A 64 3.19 -7.44 -9.84
CA LYS A 64 3.49 -6.09 -9.35
C LYS A 64 3.19 -5.92 -7.85
N ILE A 65 3.24 -7.00 -7.07
CA ILE A 65 2.84 -7.01 -5.65
C ILE A 65 3.60 -6.00 -4.76
N LEU A 66 4.86 -5.68 -5.06
CA LEU A 66 5.60 -4.66 -4.31
C LEU A 66 5.19 -3.23 -4.71
N VAL A 67 4.78 -3.02 -5.97
CA VAL A 67 4.19 -1.76 -6.45
C VAL A 67 2.78 -1.58 -5.86
N ASP A 68 2.03 -2.67 -5.73
CA ASP A 68 0.68 -2.68 -5.14
C ASP A 68 0.69 -2.31 -3.64
N THR A 69 1.83 -2.47 -2.97
CA THR A 69 1.97 -2.35 -1.51
C THR A 69 2.88 -1.20 -1.08
N TYR A 70 4.05 -1.50 -0.54
CA TYR A 70 4.90 -0.54 0.19
C TYR A 70 6.23 -0.24 -0.51
N GLY A 71 6.37 -0.59 -1.79
CA GLY A 71 7.57 -0.28 -2.57
C GLY A 71 8.87 -0.90 -2.02
N GLY A 72 8.77 -1.99 -1.25
CA GLY A 72 9.90 -2.63 -0.59
C GLY A 72 10.23 -2.11 0.83
N MET A 73 9.49 -1.12 1.34
CA MET A 73 9.69 -0.58 2.69
C MET A 73 9.23 -1.53 3.82
N ALA A 74 8.28 -2.41 3.51
CA ALA A 74 7.74 -3.41 4.43
C ALA A 74 7.81 -4.81 3.81
N ARG A 75 7.84 -5.83 4.66
CA ARG A 75 7.89 -7.25 4.22
C ARG A 75 6.57 -7.64 3.54
N HIS A 76 6.67 -8.56 2.59
CA HIS A 76 5.52 -9.02 1.80
C HIS A 76 5.31 -10.53 1.93
N GLY A 77 4.08 -10.96 2.19
CA GLY A 77 3.73 -12.39 2.39
C GLY A 77 3.62 -13.24 1.12
N GLY A 78 3.74 -12.61 -0.05
CA GLY A 78 3.80 -13.25 -1.38
C GLY A 78 2.46 -13.34 -2.13
N GLY A 79 1.32 -13.22 -1.45
CA GLY A 79 0.01 -13.26 -2.07
C GLY A 79 -0.30 -12.03 -2.94
N ALA A 80 -0.71 -12.25 -4.20
CA ALA A 80 -1.24 -11.17 -5.04
C ALA A 80 -2.66 -10.74 -4.64
N PHE A 81 -3.09 -9.53 -5.02
CA PHE A 81 -4.42 -9.01 -4.70
C PHE A 81 -5.42 -9.18 -5.84
N SER A 82 -5.16 -8.62 -7.01
CA SER A 82 -6.09 -8.55 -8.16
C SER A 82 -6.61 -9.94 -8.59
N GLY A 83 -7.90 -10.02 -8.96
CA GLY A 83 -8.57 -11.28 -9.35
C GLY A 83 -9.10 -12.14 -8.20
N LYS A 84 -8.87 -11.76 -6.93
CA LYS A 84 -9.33 -12.51 -5.75
C LYS A 84 -10.54 -11.86 -5.10
N ASP A 85 -11.56 -12.64 -4.76
CA ASP A 85 -12.65 -12.17 -3.90
C ASP A 85 -12.15 -12.01 -2.44
N PRO A 86 -12.87 -11.31 -1.54
CA PRO A 86 -12.35 -10.99 -0.21
C PRO A 86 -12.31 -12.18 0.77
N THR A 87 -12.82 -13.36 0.40
CA THR A 87 -12.61 -14.58 1.18
C THR A 87 -11.15 -15.07 1.10
N LYS A 88 -10.38 -14.61 0.12
CA LYS A 88 -8.95 -14.93 -0.01
C LYS A 88 -8.14 -14.01 0.89
N VAL A 89 -7.60 -14.57 1.97
CA VAL A 89 -6.85 -13.84 3.00
C VAL A 89 -5.62 -13.10 2.46
N ASP A 90 -5.05 -13.55 1.33
CA ASP A 90 -4.01 -12.80 0.61
C ASP A 90 -4.39 -11.34 0.36
N ARG A 91 -5.67 -11.07 0.09
CA ARG A 91 -6.19 -9.70 -0.09
C ARG A 91 -6.75 -9.15 1.21
N SER A 92 -7.72 -9.84 1.80
CA SER A 92 -8.48 -9.28 2.93
C SER A 92 -7.63 -9.10 4.19
N ALA A 93 -6.74 -10.04 4.51
CA ALA A 93 -5.86 -9.90 5.66
C ALA A 93 -4.75 -8.87 5.42
N ALA A 94 -4.26 -8.71 4.18
CA ALA A 94 -3.33 -7.62 3.86
C ALA A 94 -4.00 -6.25 4.05
N TYR A 95 -5.27 -6.10 3.67
CA TYR A 95 -6.05 -4.88 3.91
C TYR A 95 -6.31 -4.68 5.40
N ALA A 96 -6.63 -5.73 6.14
CA ALA A 96 -6.78 -5.66 7.59
C ALA A 96 -5.46 -5.26 8.28
N ALA A 97 -4.32 -5.80 7.86
CA ALA A 97 -3.01 -5.42 8.39
C ALA A 97 -2.70 -3.93 8.15
N ARG A 98 -3.01 -3.42 6.95
CA ARG A 98 -2.94 -1.97 6.65
C ARG A 98 -3.84 -1.18 7.58
N TRP A 99 -5.09 -1.62 7.76
CA TRP A 99 -6.07 -0.96 8.62
C TRP A 99 -5.60 -0.90 10.08
N VAL A 100 -5.09 -2.01 10.63
CA VAL A 100 -4.51 -2.08 11.98
C VAL A 100 -3.33 -1.11 12.10
N ALA A 101 -2.32 -1.24 11.25
CA ALA A 101 -1.10 -0.42 11.32
C ALA A 101 -1.42 1.07 11.21
N LYS A 102 -2.31 1.46 10.29
CA LYS A 102 -2.70 2.86 10.09
C LYS A 102 -3.43 3.43 11.30
N ASN A 103 -4.31 2.64 11.94
CA ASN A 103 -5.02 3.08 13.13
C ASN A 103 -4.11 3.18 14.36
N LEU A 104 -3.15 2.27 14.53
CA LEU A 104 -2.15 2.36 15.61
C LEU A 104 -1.31 3.63 15.47
N VAL A 105 -0.81 3.93 14.26
CA VAL A 105 -0.03 5.15 14.00
C VAL A 105 -0.89 6.40 14.21
N ALA A 106 -2.13 6.43 13.68
CA ALA A 106 -3.03 7.56 13.86
C ALA A 106 -3.44 7.80 15.33
N ALA A 107 -3.54 6.73 16.12
CA ALA A 107 -3.80 6.82 17.55
C ALA A 107 -2.62 7.41 18.34
N GLY A 108 -1.42 7.46 17.76
CA GLY A 108 -0.20 7.90 18.43
C GLY A 108 0.52 6.80 19.20
N VAL A 109 0.15 5.53 18.99
CA VAL A 109 0.77 4.37 19.67
C VAL A 109 2.24 4.21 19.28
N ALA A 110 2.57 4.49 18.03
CA ALA A 110 3.92 4.46 17.48
C ALA A 110 3.99 5.34 16.22
N THR A 111 5.19 5.78 15.83
CA THR A 111 5.37 6.53 14.57
C THR A 111 5.58 5.62 13.35
N ARG A 112 5.96 4.36 13.59
CA ARG A 112 6.11 3.32 12.56
C ARG A 112 5.59 1.99 13.09
N VAL A 113 4.80 1.28 12.28
CA VAL A 113 4.26 -0.05 12.61
C VAL A 113 4.28 -0.96 11.38
N GLU A 114 4.76 -2.19 11.54
CA GLU A 114 4.56 -3.31 10.61
C GLU A 114 3.70 -4.38 11.29
N VAL A 115 2.70 -4.92 10.59
CA VAL A 115 1.79 -5.97 11.10
C VAL A 115 1.90 -7.19 10.19
N GLN A 116 2.16 -8.35 10.79
CA GLN A 116 2.15 -9.64 10.12
C GLN A 116 0.99 -10.49 10.64
N ILE A 117 0.26 -11.14 9.72
CA ILE A 117 -0.84 -12.05 10.04
C ILE A 117 -0.66 -13.34 9.24
N SER A 118 -0.82 -14.50 9.87
CA SER A 118 -0.75 -15.80 9.20
C SER A 118 -2.00 -16.66 9.49
N TYR A 119 -2.36 -17.53 8.55
CA TYR A 119 -3.54 -18.40 8.65
C TYR A 119 -3.21 -19.83 8.21
N ALA A 120 -3.91 -20.80 8.80
CA ALA A 120 -4.01 -22.16 8.26
C ALA A 120 -5.25 -22.26 7.38
N ILE A 121 -5.15 -23.02 6.29
CA ILE A 121 -6.32 -23.35 5.47
C ILE A 121 -7.38 -24.06 6.32
N GLY A 122 -8.62 -23.59 6.26
CA GLY A 122 -9.74 -24.14 7.04
C GLY A 122 -9.83 -23.67 8.49
N VAL A 123 -8.88 -22.87 8.99
CA VAL A 123 -8.92 -22.29 10.35
C VAL A 123 -9.32 -20.82 10.27
N SER A 124 -10.36 -20.43 11.00
CA SER A 124 -10.87 -19.05 10.94
C SER A 124 -9.99 -18.05 11.70
N ALA A 125 -9.45 -18.46 12.85
CA ALA A 125 -8.57 -17.61 13.64
C ALA A 125 -7.17 -17.54 12.99
N PRO A 126 -6.49 -16.38 13.03
CA PRO A 126 -5.08 -16.32 12.68
C PRO A 126 -4.25 -17.30 13.53
N ILE A 127 -3.24 -17.92 12.92
CA ILE A 127 -2.22 -18.69 13.68
C ILE A 127 -1.33 -17.73 14.44
N SER A 128 -0.93 -16.63 13.80
CA SER A 128 -0.13 -15.59 14.41
C SER A 128 -0.59 -14.21 13.98
N VAL A 129 -0.46 -13.27 14.92
CA VAL A 129 -0.51 -11.83 14.70
C VAL A 129 0.72 -11.27 15.39
N SER A 130 1.55 -10.53 14.66
CA SER A 130 2.78 -9.93 15.19
C SER A 130 2.84 -8.47 14.79
N VAL A 131 3.20 -7.61 15.74
CA VAL A 131 3.33 -6.17 15.54
C VAL A 131 4.77 -5.75 15.84
N GLU A 132 5.39 -5.05 14.89
CA GLU A 132 6.75 -4.50 15.03
C GLU A 132 6.68 -2.97 14.94
N SER A 133 7.11 -2.29 16.00
CA SER A 133 7.09 -0.83 16.12
C SER A 133 8.43 -0.18 15.77
N PHE A 134 9.49 -0.98 15.55
CA PHE A 134 10.85 -0.53 15.31
C PHE A 134 11.39 0.42 16.40
N GLY A 135 10.98 0.20 17.65
CA GLY A 135 11.35 1.03 18.80
C GLY A 135 10.70 2.41 18.82
N THR A 136 9.66 2.65 18.01
CA THR A 136 8.96 3.94 17.96
C THR A 136 7.68 3.98 18.79
N ASN A 137 7.35 2.89 19.48
CA ASN A 137 6.19 2.79 20.36
C ASN A 137 6.36 3.62 21.63
N VAL A 138 5.26 4.21 22.11
CA VAL A 138 5.21 4.97 23.37
C VAL A 138 4.56 4.17 24.52
N ILE A 139 4.03 2.98 24.22
CA ILE A 139 3.48 2.01 25.19
C ILE A 139 4.14 0.64 24.98
N SER A 140 4.02 -0.29 25.94
CA SER A 140 4.66 -1.60 25.82
C SER A 140 4.08 -2.45 24.69
N ASN A 141 4.87 -3.41 24.17
CA ASN A 141 4.42 -4.31 23.10
C ASN A 141 3.22 -5.16 23.54
N GLU A 142 3.18 -5.57 24.81
CA GLU A 142 2.06 -6.32 25.38
C GLU A 142 0.75 -5.51 25.33
N ASN A 143 0.83 -4.19 25.57
CA ASN A 143 -0.33 -3.31 25.45
C ASN A 143 -0.75 -3.14 23.98
N ILE A 144 0.20 -3.09 23.05
CA ILE A 144 -0.09 -3.06 21.60
C ILE A 144 -0.82 -4.34 21.17
N ASP A 145 -0.32 -5.50 21.61
CA ASP A 145 -0.95 -6.79 21.32
C ASP A 145 -2.37 -6.86 21.90
N GLY A 146 -2.55 -6.37 23.13
CA GLY A 146 -3.86 -6.26 23.77
C GLY A 146 -4.83 -5.34 23.00
N ILE A 147 -4.35 -4.21 22.49
CA ILE A 147 -5.12 -3.31 21.61
C ILE A 147 -5.56 -4.05 20.35
N VAL A 148 -4.64 -4.74 19.68
CA VAL A 148 -4.96 -5.45 18.43
C VAL A 148 -6.01 -6.53 18.67
N GLN A 149 -5.84 -7.33 19.73
CA GLN A 149 -6.80 -8.39 20.09
C GLN A 149 -8.18 -7.84 20.47
N THR A 150 -8.23 -6.66 21.10
CA THR A 150 -9.50 -6.07 21.59
C THR A 150 -10.27 -5.37 20.47
N HIS A 151 -9.59 -4.61 19.60
CA HIS A 151 -10.25 -3.71 18.65
C HIS A 151 -10.39 -4.30 17.24
N PHE A 152 -9.69 -5.39 16.92
CA PHE A 152 -9.63 -5.95 15.57
C PHE A 152 -9.92 -7.46 15.56
N ASP A 153 -11.09 -7.83 15.03
CA ASP A 153 -11.42 -9.23 14.77
C ASP A 153 -10.85 -9.66 13.41
N LEU A 154 -9.68 -10.28 13.44
CA LEU A 154 -8.92 -10.66 12.24
C LEU A 154 -9.34 -12.01 11.63
N ARG A 155 -10.52 -12.54 11.98
CA ARG A 155 -11.08 -13.71 11.27
C ARG A 155 -11.57 -13.29 9.87
N PRO A 156 -11.43 -14.10 8.81
CA PRO A 156 -11.79 -13.68 7.44
C PRO A 156 -13.21 -13.14 7.30
N GLY A 157 -14.20 -13.76 7.96
CA GLY A 157 -15.58 -13.30 7.93
C GLY A 157 -15.79 -11.95 8.64
N ALA A 158 -15.05 -11.70 9.72
CA ALA A 158 -15.11 -10.45 10.46
C ALA A 158 -14.41 -9.31 9.70
N ILE A 159 -13.25 -9.58 9.10
CA ILE A 159 -12.57 -8.62 8.20
C ILE A 159 -13.52 -8.19 7.07
N ILE A 160 -14.21 -9.15 6.43
CA ILE A 160 -15.17 -8.85 5.36
C ILE A 160 -16.31 -7.95 5.85
N ARG A 161 -16.83 -8.21 7.05
CA ARG A 161 -17.91 -7.45 7.67
C ARG A 161 -17.44 -6.04 8.04
N ASP A 162 -16.34 -5.92 8.76
CA ASP A 162 -15.88 -4.66 9.37
C ASP A 162 -15.31 -3.69 8.33
N LEU A 163 -14.74 -4.22 7.24
CA LEU A 163 -14.30 -3.43 6.09
C LEU A 163 -15.32 -3.38 4.95
N ASP A 164 -16.52 -3.96 5.12
CA ASP A 164 -17.58 -3.99 4.11
C ASP A 164 -17.06 -4.36 2.70
N LEU A 165 -16.43 -5.53 2.59
CA LEU A 165 -15.67 -5.93 1.40
C LEU A 165 -16.52 -6.59 0.32
N ARG A 166 -17.79 -6.90 0.56
CA ARG A 166 -18.67 -7.53 -0.45
C ARG A 166 -19.30 -6.50 -1.38
N ARG A 167 -18.44 -5.68 -2.00
CA ARG A 167 -18.81 -4.59 -2.90
C ARG A 167 -17.87 -4.52 -4.11
N PRO A 168 -18.30 -3.95 -5.25
CA PRO A 168 -17.47 -3.83 -6.46
C PRO A 168 -16.45 -2.68 -6.37
N ILE A 169 -15.61 -2.64 -5.33
CA ILE A 169 -14.70 -1.51 -5.03
C ILE A 169 -13.25 -1.70 -5.48
N TYR A 170 -12.94 -2.80 -6.19
CA TYR A 170 -11.55 -3.25 -6.39
C TYR A 170 -10.89 -2.83 -7.71
N LYS A 171 -11.68 -2.42 -8.72
CA LYS A 171 -11.10 -2.09 -10.05
C LYS A 171 -10.12 -0.92 -9.95
N GLN A 172 -10.49 0.10 -9.19
CA GLN A 172 -9.70 1.31 -8.94
C GLN A 172 -8.38 1.07 -8.20
N THR A 173 -8.23 -0.06 -7.52
CA THR A 173 -7.03 -0.39 -6.76
C THR A 173 -5.99 -1.15 -7.59
N ALA A 174 -6.36 -1.63 -8.80
CA ALA A 174 -5.49 -2.46 -9.64
C ALA A 174 -4.32 -1.68 -10.31
N SER A 175 -4.23 -0.38 -10.05
CA SER A 175 -3.16 0.51 -10.50
C SER A 175 -2.93 1.61 -9.46
N TYR A 176 -1.70 2.13 -9.40
CA TYR A 176 -1.29 3.20 -8.48
C TYR A 176 -1.35 2.84 -6.98
N GLY A 177 -1.27 1.54 -6.67
CA GLY A 177 -1.19 1.05 -5.30
C GLY A 177 -2.56 0.84 -4.64
N HIS A 178 -2.61 -0.15 -3.74
CA HIS A 178 -3.79 -0.45 -2.93
C HIS A 178 -3.84 0.35 -1.63
N PHE A 179 -2.71 0.94 -1.22
CA PHE A 179 -2.54 1.62 0.06
C PHE A 179 -2.08 3.07 -0.11
N GLY A 180 -2.45 3.91 0.85
CA GLY A 180 -2.03 5.33 0.89
C GLY A 180 -2.77 6.27 -0.06
N ARG A 181 -3.78 5.77 -0.78
CA ARG A 181 -4.66 6.57 -1.66
C ARG A 181 -5.66 7.36 -0.82
N THR A 182 -5.64 8.69 -0.96
CA THR A 182 -6.58 9.62 -0.30
C THR A 182 -7.68 10.11 -1.22
N ASP A 183 -7.55 9.86 -2.52
CA ASP A 183 -8.52 10.17 -3.57
C ASP A 183 -9.62 9.11 -3.72
N LEU A 184 -9.50 7.99 -3.00
CA LEU A 184 -10.45 6.88 -3.00
C LEU A 184 -11.00 6.64 -1.59
N ASP A 185 -12.30 6.34 -1.47
CA ASP A 185 -12.89 5.84 -0.22
C ASP A 185 -12.65 4.34 -0.07
N LEU A 186 -11.49 3.99 0.49
CA LEU A 186 -11.10 2.62 0.77
C LEU A 186 -11.27 2.31 2.27
N PRO A 187 -12.06 1.29 2.65
CA PRO A 187 -12.36 1.00 4.06
C PRO A 187 -11.12 0.78 4.93
N TRP A 188 -10.08 0.13 4.39
CA TRP A 188 -8.83 -0.14 5.11
C TRP A 188 -7.91 1.08 5.25
N GLU A 189 -8.20 2.18 4.57
CA GLU A 189 -7.50 3.46 4.75
C GLU A 189 -8.16 4.33 5.82
N ARG A 190 -9.29 3.93 6.41
CA ARG A 190 -9.96 4.70 7.47
C ARG A 190 -9.22 4.55 8.80
N THR A 191 -9.14 5.64 9.55
CA THR A 191 -8.59 5.68 10.92
C THR A 191 -9.70 5.65 11.97
N ASN A 192 -10.78 4.91 11.71
CA ASN A 192 -12.00 4.91 12.52
C ASN A 192 -11.87 4.21 13.89
N LYS A 193 -10.72 3.59 14.18
CA LYS A 193 -10.39 3.00 15.48
C LYS A 193 -9.40 3.84 16.29
N SER A 194 -8.82 4.89 15.71
CA SER A 194 -7.72 5.63 16.36
C SER A 194 -8.10 6.22 17.71
N ASP A 195 -9.31 6.76 17.84
CA ASP A 195 -9.76 7.42 19.08
C ASP A 195 -10.05 6.40 20.19
N GLU A 196 -10.70 5.28 19.84
CA GLU A 196 -10.92 4.15 20.76
C GLU A 196 -9.58 3.60 21.26
N ILE A 197 -8.62 3.41 20.35
CA ILE A 197 -7.27 2.92 20.65
C ILE A 197 -6.52 3.90 21.54
N ARG A 198 -6.55 5.20 21.20
CA ARG A 198 -5.86 6.25 21.97
C ARG A 198 -6.37 6.26 23.42
N LYS A 199 -7.70 6.21 23.59
CA LYS A 199 -8.33 6.12 24.92
C LYS A 199 -7.92 4.85 25.67
N TYR A 200 -7.91 3.70 25.00
CA TYR A 200 -7.48 2.43 25.60
C TYR A 200 -6.01 2.47 26.03
N ALA A 201 -5.15 3.11 25.23
CA ALA A 201 -3.73 3.26 25.48
C ALA A 201 -3.39 4.32 26.56
N GLY A 202 -4.36 5.14 26.98
CA GLY A 202 -4.13 6.23 27.92
C GLY A 202 -3.35 7.42 27.33
N LEU A 203 -3.50 7.65 26.02
CA LEU A 203 -2.82 8.69 25.24
C LEU A 203 -3.76 9.87 24.90
#